data_AF-A0A1C4QTG7-F1
#
_entry.id   AF-A0A1C4QTG7-F1
#
_cell.length_a   1.000
_cell.length_b   1.000
_cell.length_c   1.000
_cell.angle_alpha   90.00
_cell.angle_beta   90.00
_cell.angle_gamma   90.00
#
_symmetry.space_group_name_H-M   'P 1'
#
loop_
_entity.id
_entity.type
_entity.pdbx_description
1 polymer ?
#
loop_
_entity_poly.entity_id
_entity_poly.type
_entity_poly.pdbx_seq_one_letter_code
_entity_poly.pdbx_strand_id
1 'polypeptide(L)'
;VAAVAAGALLAVHLAAGGPAPAAHAAPSTAARPSATLQVTTAPPTTASKSPTPTPTKKPPARKPSSKPATHPPAKAPAAPPPAPPVSSVRKGVGVWTFNGVDTALARSGAGWYFTWSTTHSGISGPGFVPMIWGAKSVDAASLAQAKQAGPYLLGFNEPDMAAQSNMTVDQALSLWPQLEATGKVLGSPAVAYGGDTAGGWLDRFMSGAQSKGYRVDFIALHWYGGDFTTPDAVAQLKSYLQAVWNRYHKPIWLTEFALIDFANGGTRFPTDQQQAAFVTSATTMMDGLSYLQRYAWFGLPADDSKPSSGLFHSGPAETPAGRAFEAAR
;
A
#
# COMPACT_ATOMS: atom_id res chain seq x y z
N VAL A 1 28.17 -1.41 -74.31
CA VAL A 1 28.24 0.03 -73.94
C VAL A 1 27.58 0.19 -72.57
N ALA A 2 28.03 1.12 -71.75
CA ALA A 2 27.78 1.17 -70.30
C ALA A 2 26.35 1.60 -69.90
N ALA A 3 25.95 1.18 -68.68
CA ALA A 3 25.27 1.91 -67.56
C ALA A 3 24.10 2.89 -67.86
N VAL A 4 23.08 3.15 -67.05
CA VAL A 4 22.81 3.20 -65.57
C VAL A 4 21.28 2.94 -65.37
N ALA A 5 20.66 2.80 -64.19
CA ALA A 5 20.80 1.95 -63.00
C ALA A 5 19.55 2.24 -62.09
N ALA A 6 19.45 1.61 -60.90
CA ALA A 6 18.36 1.75 -59.90
C ALA A 6 16.96 1.23 -60.31
N GLY A 7 16.18 0.52 -59.48
CA GLY A 7 16.44 -0.07 -58.15
C GLY A 7 15.32 0.17 -57.12
N ALA A 8 14.53 -0.86 -56.81
CA ALA A 8 13.74 -0.98 -55.57
C ALA A 8 13.19 -2.41 -55.41
N LEU A 9 13.02 -2.88 -54.18
CA LEU A 9 12.55 -4.23 -53.80
C LEU A 9 11.69 -4.11 -52.51
N LEU A 10 10.90 -5.15 -52.19
CA LEU A 10 10.00 -5.29 -51.02
C LEU A 10 8.70 -4.44 -51.06
N ALA A 11 7.58 -4.84 -50.41
CA ALA A 11 7.31 -6.03 -49.57
C ALA A 11 5.87 -6.57 -49.76
N VAL A 12 5.69 -7.87 -49.51
CA VAL A 12 4.36 -8.51 -49.37
C VAL A 12 3.82 -8.26 -47.96
N HIS A 13 2.55 -7.82 -47.85
CA HIS A 13 1.83 -7.75 -46.58
C HIS A 13 1.04 -9.05 -46.33
N LEU A 14 1.19 -9.62 -45.14
CA LEU A 14 0.22 -10.57 -44.56
C LEU A 14 -0.06 -10.14 -43.13
N ALA A 15 -1.27 -9.65 -42.88
CA ALA A 15 -1.73 -9.21 -41.57
C ALA A 15 -2.70 -10.24 -40.98
N ALA A 16 -2.36 -10.77 -39.81
CA ALA A 16 -3.26 -11.60 -38.99
C ALA A 16 -2.87 -11.46 -37.51
N GLY A 17 -3.33 -10.38 -36.88
CA GLY A 17 -3.23 -10.17 -35.43
C GLY A 17 -4.61 -10.25 -34.78
N GLY A 18 -4.81 -11.23 -33.89
CA GLY A 18 -6.02 -11.33 -33.07
C GLY A 18 -6.08 -10.24 -31.99
N PRO A 19 -7.27 -9.96 -31.42
CA PRO A 19 -7.46 -8.85 -30.48
C PRO A 19 -6.79 -9.11 -29.12
N ALA A 20 -6.13 -8.09 -28.58
CA ALA A 20 -5.63 -8.09 -27.20
C ALA A 20 -6.80 -7.96 -26.19
N PRO A 21 -6.67 -8.53 -24.97
CA PRO A 21 -7.70 -8.42 -23.94
C PRO A 21 -7.83 -6.98 -23.43
N ALA A 22 -9.06 -6.55 -23.17
CA ALA A 22 -9.38 -5.17 -22.84
C ALA A 22 -8.77 -4.70 -21.50
N ALA A 23 -8.02 -3.59 -21.56
CA ALA A 23 -7.72 -2.79 -20.39
C ALA A 23 -9.04 -2.42 -19.70
N HIS A 24 -9.21 -2.82 -18.44
CA HIS A 24 -10.44 -2.56 -17.70
C HIS A 24 -10.51 -1.07 -17.37
N ALA A 25 -11.54 -0.41 -17.87
CA ALA A 25 -11.81 1.00 -17.59
C ALA A 25 -12.05 1.23 -16.09
N ALA A 26 -11.72 2.43 -15.61
CA ALA A 26 -12.03 2.85 -14.25
C ALA A 26 -13.52 2.64 -13.92
N PRO A 27 -13.86 2.16 -12.71
CA PRO A 27 -15.24 1.79 -12.38
C PRO A 27 -16.18 2.99 -12.43
N SER A 28 -17.22 2.87 -13.27
CA SER A 28 -18.31 3.82 -13.38
C SER A 28 -19.22 3.77 -12.14
N THR A 29 -19.61 4.93 -11.62
CA THR A 29 -20.43 5.06 -10.41
C THR A 29 -21.92 4.80 -10.67
N ALA A 30 -22.37 3.58 -10.38
CA ALA A 30 -23.80 3.24 -10.36
C ALA A 30 -24.43 3.63 -9.01
N ALA A 31 -25.26 4.68 -9.00
CA ALA A 31 -25.98 5.12 -7.80
C ALA A 31 -27.14 4.18 -7.41
N ARG A 32 -27.41 4.06 -6.11
CA ARG A 32 -28.61 3.41 -5.54
C ARG A 32 -29.15 4.16 -4.31
N PRO A 33 -30.42 3.96 -3.93
CA PRO A 33 -31.21 5.01 -3.25
C PRO A 33 -31.04 5.07 -1.72
N SER A 34 -31.36 6.24 -1.18
CA SER A 34 -31.37 6.55 0.25
C SER A 34 -32.37 5.69 1.04
N ALA A 35 -31.93 5.17 2.19
CA ALA A 35 -32.79 4.60 3.22
C ALA A 35 -32.66 5.42 4.51
N THR A 36 -33.72 6.12 4.89
CA THR A 36 -33.78 6.94 6.11
C THR A 36 -33.94 6.05 7.33
N LEU A 37 -33.04 6.13 8.30
CA LEU A 37 -33.21 5.49 9.62
C LEU A 37 -33.70 6.52 10.64
N GLN A 38 -34.94 6.33 11.10
CA GLN A 38 -35.49 7.09 12.23
C GLN A 38 -34.88 6.59 13.54
N VAL A 39 -34.56 7.53 14.43
CA VAL A 39 -34.13 7.22 15.81
C VAL A 39 -35.37 7.04 16.68
N THR A 40 -35.52 5.88 17.30
CA THR A 40 -36.50 5.64 18.38
C THR A 40 -35.78 5.35 19.69
N THR A 41 -36.04 6.17 20.70
CA THR A 41 -35.46 6.08 22.04
C THR A 41 -36.14 5.00 22.90
N ALA A 42 -35.38 4.39 23.81
CA ALA A 42 -35.89 3.47 24.83
C ALA A 42 -35.70 4.04 26.26
N PRO A 43 -36.54 3.68 27.26
CA PRO A 43 -36.61 4.37 28.54
C PRO A 43 -35.62 3.84 29.61
N PRO A 44 -35.41 4.56 30.72
CA PRO A 44 -34.42 4.21 31.74
C PRO A 44 -34.91 3.15 32.73
N THR A 45 -34.00 2.28 33.19
CA THR A 45 -34.23 1.34 34.31
C THR A 45 -33.34 1.66 35.51
N THR A 46 -33.90 1.45 36.69
CA THR A 46 -33.40 1.95 37.99
C THR A 46 -32.32 1.08 38.63
N ALA A 47 -31.53 1.71 39.51
CA ALA A 47 -30.48 1.04 40.29
C ALA A 47 -31.04 0.07 41.34
N SER A 48 -30.33 -1.02 41.60
CA SER A 48 -30.57 -1.91 42.75
C SER A 48 -29.25 -2.31 43.43
N LYS A 49 -29.33 -2.69 44.71
CA LYS A 49 -28.23 -2.62 45.68
C LYS A 49 -27.37 -3.89 45.76
N SER A 50 -26.11 -3.67 46.16
CA SER A 50 -25.09 -4.71 46.41
C SER A 50 -25.37 -5.52 47.69
N PRO A 51 -25.14 -6.86 47.70
CA PRO A 51 -25.12 -7.68 48.91
C PRO A 51 -23.70 -7.92 49.46
N THR A 52 -23.58 -7.90 50.79
CA THR A 52 -22.34 -8.11 51.58
C THR A 52 -21.88 -9.59 51.60
N PRO A 53 -20.57 -9.90 51.57
CA PRO A 53 -20.07 -11.27 51.72
C PRO A 53 -19.91 -11.72 53.19
N THR A 54 -20.26 -12.99 53.45
CA THR A 54 -20.15 -13.70 54.75
C THR A 54 -18.81 -14.46 54.85
N PRO A 55 -18.16 -14.59 56.03
CA PRO A 55 -16.78 -15.10 56.12
C PRO A 55 -16.67 -16.64 56.12
N THR A 56 -15.65 -17.17 55.42
CA THR A 56 -15.39 -18.63 55.37
C THR A 56 -13.94 -19.01 55.72
N LYS A 57 -13.82 -19.71 56.86
CA LYS A 57 -12.78 -20.62 57.38
C LYS A 57 -11.31 -20.57 56.85
N LYS A 58 -10.41 -20.44 57.83
CA LYS A 58 -8.93 -20.55 57.77
C LYS A 58 -8.44 -21.99 57.47
N PRO A 59 -7.49 -22.19 56.52
CA PRO A 59 -6.80 -23.48 56.32
C PRO A 59 -5.69 -23.76 57.36
N PRO A 60 -5.29 -25.04 57.58
CA PRO A 60 -4.25 -25.42 58.53
C PRO A 60 -2.82 -25.22 58.00
N ALA A 61 -1.87 -25.04 58.92
CA ALA A 61 -0.46 -24.80 58.60
C ALA A 61 0.26 -26.06 58.05
N ARG A 62 1.10 -25.88 57.03
CA ARG A 62 2.02 -26.92 56.51
C ARG A 62 3.44 -26.71 57.07
N LYS A 63 4.16 -27.82 57.28
CA LYS A 63 5.59 -27.85 57.63
C LYS A 63 6.46 -27.23 56.52
N PRO A 64 7.65 -26.69 56.85
CA PRO A 64 8.57 -26.13 55.87
C PRO A 64 9.24 -27.23 55.04
N SER A 65 9.21 -27.09 53.71
CA SER A 65 9.97 -27.93 52.76
C SER A 65 11.01 -27.10 52.01
N SER A 66 12.25 -27.59 52.01
CA SER A 66 13.35 -27.34 51.06
C SER A 66 13.33 -26.08 50.17
N LYS A 67 14.37 -25.26 50.36
CA LYS A 67 14.89 -24.16 49.50
C LYS A 67 14.74 -24.43 47.99
N PRO A 68 14.19 -23.49 47.19
CA PRO A 68 14.15 -23.62 45.72
C PRO A 68 15.55 -23.59 45.10
N ALA A 69 15.76 -24.40 44.06
CA ALA A 69 16.95 -24.30 43.21
C ALA A 69 16.80 -23.11 42.24
N THR A 70 17.82 -22.26 42.18
CA THR A 70 17.87 -21.11 41.27
C THR A 70 18.29 -21.55 39.87
N HIS A 71 17.33 -21.77 38.98
CA HIS A 71 17.63 -21.82 37.54
C HIS A 71 17.82 -20.39 37.00
N PRO A 72 18.88 -20.12 36.20
CA PRO A 72 19.01 -18.85 35.49
C PRO A 72 17.84 -18.66 34.53
N PRO A 73 17.36 -17.40 34.32
CA PRO A 73 16.37 -17.15 33.29
C PRO A 73 16.93 -17.51 31.91
N ALA A 74 16.13 -18.23 31.11
CA ALA A 74 16.47 -18.49 29.72
C ALA A 74 16.63 -17.15 28.99
N LYS A 75 17.73 -16.98 28.25
CA LYS A 75 17.94 -15.79 27.42
C LYS A 75 16.76 -15.66 26.45
N ALA A 76 16.13 -14.48 26.41
CA ALA A 76 15.23 -14.12 25.34
C ALA A 76 15.97 -14.28 23.99
N PRO A 77 15.29 -14.73 22.92
CA PRO A 77 15.87 -14.75 21.59
C PRO A 77 16.41 -13.35 21.25
N ALA A 78 17.64 -13.29 20.73
CA ALA A 78 18.20 -12.02 20.29
C ALA A 78 17.28 -11.40 19.23
N ALA A 79 17.07 -10.09 19.32
CA ALA A 79 16.34 -9.37 18.28
C ALA A 79 17.04 -9.62 16.92
N PRO A 80 16.28 -9.86 15.83
CA PRO A 80 16.89 -10.02 14.52
C PRO A 80 17.71 -8.77 14.17
N PRO A 81 18.85 -8.92 13.45
CA PRO A 81 19.68 -7.79 13.09
C PRO A 81 18.86 -6.75 12.31
N PRO A 82 19.15 -5.44 12.46
CA PRO A 82 18.46 -4.41 11.71
C PRO A 82 18.56 -4.72 10.22
N ALA A 83 17.43 -4.61 9.51
CA ALA A 83 17.37 -4.86 8.08
C ALA A 83 18.42 -4.00 7.34
N PRO A 84 19.09 -4.55 6.30
CA PRO A 84 20.11 -3.81 5.57
C PRO A 84 19.52 -2.51 5.01
N PRO A 85 20.31 -1.43 4.91
CA PRO A 85 19.84 -0.17 4.36
C PRO A 85 19.35 -0.39 2.93
N VAL A 86 18.04 -0.18 2.73
CA VAL A 86 17.42 -0.03 1.42
C VAL A 86 18.18 1.00 0.59
N SER A 87 18.18 0.79 -0.73
CA SER A 87 18.74 1.73 -1.71
C SER A 87 18.34 3.18 -1.41
N SER A 88 19.26 4.11 -1.62
CA SER A 88 19.09 5.56 -1.40
C SER A 88 17.85 6.19 -2.06
N VAL A 89 17.26 5.54 -3.05
CA VAL A 89 16.04 5.97 -3.74
C VAL A 89 14.79 5.64 -2.90
N ARG A 90 14.27 6.65 -2.20
CA ARG A 90 12.97 6.58 -1.50
C ARG A 90 11.78 6.90 -2.41
N LYS A 91 11.95 7.92 -3.27
CA LYS A 91 10.91 8.50 -4.12
C LYS A 91 10.48 7.55 -5.25
N GLY A 92 9.19 7.24 -5.30
CA GLY A 92 8.56 6.45 -6.35
C GLY A 92 7.14 6.92 -6.70
N VAL A 93 6.45 6.20 -7.58
CA VAL A 93 5.12 6.61 -8.05
C VAL A 93 4.30 5.42 -8.57
N GLY A 94 2.97 5.46 -8.42
CA GLY A 94 2.04 4.53 -9.06
C GLY A 94 1.75 4.94 -10.52
N VAL A 95 1.87 4.02 -11.48
CA VAL A 95 1.88 4.35 -12.92
C VAL A 95 0.86 3.53 -13.71
N TRP A 96 0.04 4.22 -14.50
CA TRP A 96 -0.66 3.64 -15.66
C TRP A 96 0.00 4.13 -16.95
N THR A 97 -0.11 3.36 -18.02
CA THR A 97 0.45 3.70 -19.34
C THR A 97 -0.35 4.82 -20.01
N PHE A 98 0.32 5.86 -20.50
CA PHE A 98 -0.26 6.96 -21.28
C PHE A 98 0.75 7.51 -22.30
N ASN A 99 0.31 8.40 -23.20
CA ASN A 99 1.20 9.02 -24.19
C ASN A 99 2.30 9.84 -23.50
N GLY A 100 3.55 9.38 -23.64
CA GLY A 100 4.73 9.99 -23.02
C GLY A 100 4.98 9.59 -21.56
N VAL A 101 4.39 8.48 -21.09
CA VAL A 101 4.60 7.93 -19.74
C VAL A 101 6.08 7.82 -19.36
N ASP A 102 6.96 7.38 -20.27
CA ASP A 102 8.39 7.22 -20.00
C ASP A 102 9.09 8.56 -19.73
N THR A 103 8.71 9.61 -20.47
CA THR A 103 9.21 10.97 -20.26
C THR A 103 8.67 11.57 -18.96
N ALA A 104 7.40 11.35 -18.65
CA ALA A 104 6.80 11.78 -17.38
C ALA A 104 7.45 11.07 -16.17
N LEU A 105 7.68 9.76 -16.27
CA LEU A 105 8.32 8.95 -15.24
C LEU A 105 9.75 9.45 -14.99
N ALA A 106 10.53 9.68 -16.05
CA ALA A 106 11.87 10.25 -15.94
C ALA A 106 11.87 11.66 -15.31
N ARG A 107 10.96 12.56 -15.74
CA ARG A 107 10.84 13.92 -15.20
C ARG A 107 10.37 13.95 -13.75
N SER A 108 9.54 13.01 -13.31
CA SER A 108 9.10 12.93 -11.91
C SER A 108 10.26 12.71 -10.92
N GLY A 109 11.42 12.25 -11.40
CA GLY A 109 12.56 11.86 -10.56
C GLY A 109 12.30 10.64 -9.68
N ALA A 110 11.20 9.91 -9.92
CA ALA A 110 10.94 8.63 -9.28
C ALA A 110 11.96 7.58 -9.75
N GLY A 111 12.75 7.03 -8.82
CA GLY A 111 13.70 5.95 -9.14
C GLY A 111 13.15 4.54 -8.90
N TRP A 112 11.87 4.42 -8.56
CA TRP A 112 11.11 3.17 -8.57
C TRP A 112 9.62 3.45 -8.85
N TYR A 113 8.91 2.44 -9.35
CA TYR A 113 7.48 2.56 -9.64
C TYR A 113 6.78 1.20 -9.57
N PHE A 114 5.45 1.22 -9.53
CA PHE A 114 4.61 0.03 -9.61
C PHE A 114 3.35 0.32 -10.44
N THR A 115 2.67 -0.75 -10.85
CA THR A 115 1.59 -0.73 -11.86
C THR A 115 0.35 -1.54 -11.43
N TRP A 116 0.23 -1.83 -10.13
CA TRP A 116 -0.79 -2.73 -9.56
C TRP A 116 -0.80 -4.14 -10.20
N SER A 117 0.32 -4.55 -10.79
CA SER A 117 0.46 -5.75 -11.60
C SER A 117 1.84 -6.39 -11.41
N THR A 118 2.00 -7.62 -11.88
CA THR A 118 3.28 -8.30 -12.06
C THR A 118 4.01 -7.87 -13.34
N THR A 119 3.39 -7.02 -14.15
CA THR A 119 3.89 -6.54 -15.46
C THR A 119 3.83 -5.02 -15.59
N HIS A 120 4.64 -4.46 -16.50
CA HIS A 120 4.74 -3.02 -16.76
C HIS A 120 4.76 -2.71 -18.27
N SER A 121 3.92 -3.40 -19.04
CA SER A 121 3.88 -3.30 -20.50
C SER A 121 3.61 -1.86 -20.98
N GLY A 122 4.51 -1.36 -21.83
CA GLY A 122 4.44 0.02 -22.34
C GLY A 122 5.04 1.08 -21.42
N ILE A 123 5.76 0.68 -20.35
CA ILE A 123 6.49 1.58 -19.45
C ILE A 123 7.96 1.18 -19.41
N SER A 124 8.83 2.05 -19.92
CA SER A 124 10.28 1.92 -19.96
C SER A 124 10.91 2.77 -18.86
N GLY A 125 11.08 2.20 -17.67
CA GLY A 125 11.73 2.87 -16.55
C GLY A 125 12.48 1.89 -15.63
N PRO A 126 13.54 2.33 -14.95
CA PRO A 126 14.24 1.53 -13.95
C PRO A 126 13.39 1.38 -12.66
N GLY A 127 13.67 0.35 -11.87
CA GLY A 127 13.08 0.21 -10.54
C GLY A 127 11.61 -0.22 -10.51
N PHE A 128 11.14 -0.97 -11.52
CA PHE A 128 9.82 -1.60 -11.45
C PHE A 128 9.74 -2.56 -10.24
N VAL A 129 8.68 -2.41 -9.44
CA VAL A 129 8.31 -3.32 -8.35
C VAL A 129 6.98 -3.99 -8.69
N PRO A 130 6.95 -5.32 -8.86
CA PRO A 130 5.71 -6.06 -9.12
C PRO A 130 4.81 -6.10 -7.88
N MET A 131 3.51 -6.27 -8.13
CA MET A 131 2.48 -6.50 -7.12
C MET A 131 1.66 -7.74 -7.45
N ILE A 132 1.40 -8.59 -6.45
CA ILE A 132 0.37 -9.64 -6.53
C ILE A 132 -0.91 -9.03 -5.97
N TRP A 133 -1.68 -8.38 -6.86
CA TRP A 133 -2.77 -7.46 -6.46
C TRP A 133 -3.87 -8.13 -5.61
N GLY A 134 -4.22 -9.37 -5.89
CA GLY A 134 -5.24 -10.10 -5.12
C GLY A 134 -5.21 -11.60 -5.38
N ALA A 135 -6.18 -12.33 -4.83
CA ALA A 135 -6.25 -13.79 -4.91
C ALA A 135 -6.17 -14.35 -6.34
N LYS A 136 -6.75 -13.63 -7.33
CA LYS A 136 -6.71 -14.02 -8.75
C LYS A 136 -5.33 -13.88 -9.41
N SER A 137 -4.44 -13.08 -8.83
CA SER A 137 -3.04 -12.90 -9.29
C SER A 137 -2.09 -13.92 -8.66
N VAL A 138 -2.58 -14.83 -7.80
CA VAL A 138 -1.78 -15.94 -7.25
C VAL A 138 -1.84 -17.13 -8.21
N ASP A 139 -1.33 -16.90 -9.41
CA ASP A 139 -1.23 -17.90 -10.49
C ASP A 139 0.24 -18.13 -10.91
N ALA A 140 0.49 -19.22 -11.62
CA ALA A 140 1.85 -19.63 -11.99
C ALA A 140 2.58 -18.63 -12.89
N ALA A 141 1.87 -17.90 -13.78
CA ALA A 141 2.47 -16.91 -14.67
C ALA A 141 2.81 -15.63 -13.91
N SER A 142 1.88 -15.12 -13.11
CA SER A 142 2.08 -13.94 -12.24
C SER A 142 3.22 -14.18 -11.24
N LEU A 143 3.26 -15.34 -10.58
CA LEU A 143 4.35 -15.69 -9.66
C LEU A 143 5.71 -15.85 -10.38
N ALA A 144 5.73 -16.37 -11.61
CA ALA A 144 6.96 -16.47 -12.40
C ALA A 144 7.48 -15.09 -12.83
N GLN A 145 6.59 -14.19 -13.28
CA GLN A 145 6.92 -12.80 -13.61
C GLN A 145 7.46 -12.05 -12.38
N ALA A 146 6.74 -12.14 -11.25
CA ALA A 146 7.19 -11.58 -9.97
C ALA A 146 8.57 -12.10 -9.58
N LYS A 147 8.86 -13.39 -9.78
CA LYS A 147 10.18 -13.99 -9.51
C LYS A 147 11.28 -13.45 -10.43
N GLN A 148 10.98 -13.14 -11.69
CA GLN A 148 11.93 -12.60 -12.67
C GLN A 148 12.22 -11.09 -12.52
N ALA A 149 11.32 -10.34 -11.87
CA ALA A 149 11.46 -8.90 -11.66
C ALA A 149 12.56 -8.52 -10.62
N GLY A 150 12.57 -7.25 -10.18
CA GLY A 150 13.48 -6.74 -9.15
C GLY A 150 13.41 -7.48 -7.79
N PRO A 151 14.21 -7.10 -6.78
CA PRO A 151 14.33 -7.85 -5.53
C PRO A 151 13.12 -7.72 -4.58
N TYR A 152 12.20 -6.80 -4.85
CA TYR A 152 11.04 -6.51 -4.01
C TYR A 152 9.73 -7.03 -4.63
N LEU A 153 8.75 -7.34 -3.78
CA LEU A 153 7.41 -7.75 -4.17
C LEU A 153 6.38 -7.09 -3.24
N LEU A 154 5.36 -6.45 -3.81
CA LEU A 154 4.20 -5.95 -3.07
C LEU A 154 3.12 -7.05 -2.95
N GLY A 155 2.53 -7.14 -1.76
CA GLY A 155 1.41 -8.04 -1.47
C GLY A 155 0.06 -7.53 -2.02
N PHE A 156 -1.03 -8.09 -1.49
CA PHE A 156 -2.39 -7.77 -1.95
C PHE A 156 -2.80 -6.31 -1.69
N ASN A 157 -3.60 -5.76 -2.61
CA ASN A 157 -4.01 -4.37 -2.65
C ASN A 157 -5.39 -4.18 -2.01
N GLU A 158 -5.45 -3.42 -0.93
CA GLU A 158 -6.68 -3.06 -0.19
C GLU A 158 -7.62 -4.27 0.04
N PRO A 159 -7.12 -5.38 0.62
CA PRO A 159 -7.92 -6.59 0.84
C PRO A 159 -9.08 -6.38 1.82
N ASP A 160 -9.02 -5.32 2.61
CA ASP A 160 -10.06 -4.81 3.50
C ASP A 160 -11.22 -4.12 2.78
N MET A 161 -11.09 -3.76 1.49
CA MET A 161 -12.13 -3.11 0.71
C MET A 161 -12.82 -4.04 -0.31
N ALA A 162 -14.16 -4.05 -0.27
CA ALA A 162 -14.98 -4.86 -1.17
C ALA A 162 -14.88 -4.48 -2.66
N ALA A 163 -14.48 -3.24 -2.96
CA ALA A 163 -14.27 -2.73 -4.32
C ALA A 163 -12.87 -3.04 -4.89
N GLN A 164 -11.98 -3.61 -4.07
CA GLN A 164 -10.57 -3.85 -4.38
C GLN A 164 -10.30 -5.37 -4.36
N SER A 165 -9.16 -5.83 -3.82
CA SER A 165 -8.87 -7.28 -3.84
C SER A 165 -9.83 -8.12 -3.00
N ASN A 166 -10.52 -7.50 -2.02
CA ASN A 166 -11.65 -8.06 -1.27
C ASN A 166 -11.36 -9.47 -0.72
N MET A 167 -10.41 -9.56 0.21
CA MET A 167 -9.90 -10.83 0.72
C MET A 167 -10.08 -10.93 2.24
N THR A 168 -10.49 -12.11 2.73
CA THR A 168 -10.40 -12.38 4.15
C THR A 168 -8.94 -12.54 4.58
N VAL A 169 -8.65 -12.26 5.86
CA VAL A 169 -7.32 -12.48 6.44
C VAL A 169 -6.88 -13.94 6.28
N ASP A 170 -7.78 -14.90 6.48
CA ASP A 170 -7.49 -16.33 6.32
C ASP A 170 -7.14 -16.71 4.88
N GLN A 171 -7.80 -16.10 3.88
CA GLN A 171 -7.49 -16.29 2.47
C GLN A 171 -6.12 -15.69 2.11
N ALA A 172 -5.82 -14.49 2.61
CA ALA A 172 -4.51 -13.88 2.40
C ALA A 172 -3.38 -14.72 3.02
N LEU A 173 -3.59 -15.24 4.24
CA LEU A 173 -2.65 -16.13 4.91
C LEU A 173 -2.50 -17.49 4.20
N SER A 174 -3.57 -18.07 3.64
CA SER A 174 -3.48 -19.36 2.95
C SER A 174 -2.72 -19.27 1.62
N LEU A 175 -2.76 -18.12 0.96
CA LEU A 175 -2.03 -17.85 -0.29
C LEU A 175 -0.59 -17.37 -0.06
N TRP A 176 -0.28 -16.83 1.13
CA TRP A 176 1.01 -16.21 1.45
C TRP A 176 2.26 -17.07 1.15
N PRO A 177 2.29 -18.40 1.42
CA PRO A 177 3.46 -19.22 1.12
C PRO A 177 3.88 -19.21 -0.36
N GLN A 178 2.94 -18.98 -1.28
CA GLN A 178 3.23 -18.88 -2.71
C GLN A 178 3.98 -17.58 -3.05
N LEU A 179 3.65 -16.48 -2.37
CA LEU A 179 4.36 -15.20 -2.49
C LEU A 179 5.75 -15.31 -1.84
N GLU A 180 5.87 -15.95 -0.67
CA GLU A 180 7.16 -16.19 -0.03
C GLU A 180 8.11 -17.04 -0.92
N ALA A 181 7.58 -18.05 -1.61
CA ALA A 181 8.32 -18.94 -2.51
C ALA A 181 8.92 -18.23 -3.75
N THR A 182 8.54 -16.99 -4.04
CA THR A 182 9.23 -16.15 -5.04
C THR A 182 10.67 -15.79 -4.62
N GLY A 183 10.97 -15.83 -3.31
CA GLY A 183 12.26 -15.44 -2.75
C GLY A 183 12.51 -13.92 -2.71
N LYS A 184 11.51 -13.10 -3.05
CA LYS A 184 11.60 -11.63 -3.01
C LYS A 184 11.47 -11.07 -1.61
N VAL A 185 12.03 -9.89 -1.38
CA VAL A 185 11.75 -9.07 -0.19
C VAL A 185 10.28 -8.65 -0.26
N LEU A 186 9.48 -9.17 0.66
CA LEU A 186 8.03 -9.22 0.54
C LEU A 186 7.36 -8.23 1.51
N GLY A 187 6.68 -7.24 0.94
CA GLY A 187 5.84 -6.31 1.69
C GLY A 187 4.53 -6.96 2.09
N SER A 188 3.95 -6.53 3.22
CA SER A 188 2.60 -6.91 3.62
C SER A 188 1.57 -6.60 2.51
N PRO A 189 0.35 -7.16 2.59
CA PRO A 189 -0.79 -6.54 1.93
C PRO A 189 -0.91 -5.09 2.39
N ALA A 190 -1.22 -4.19 1.46
CA ALA A 190 -1.45 -2.78 1.73
C ALA A 190 -2.94 -2.60 2.04
N VAL A 191 -3.28 -2.29 3.29
CA VAL A 191 -4.67 -1.99 3.67
C VAL A 191 -5.04 -0.56 3.32
N ALA A 192 -6.30 -0.34 2.95
CA ALA A 192 -6.82 0.99 2.64
C ALA A 192 -6.85 1.90 3.87
N TYR A 193 -7.13 1.32 5.05
CA TYR A 193 -7.23 2.06 6.31
C TYR A 193 -6.91 1.20 7.54
N GLY A 194 -6.74 1.85 8.69
CA GLY A 194 -6.69 1.20 10.00
C GLY A 194 -5.52 0.23 10.19
N GLY A 195 -4.40 0.43 9.50
CA GLY A 195 -3.21 -0.43 9.62
C GLY A 195 -2.68 -0.54 11.05
N ASP A 196 -2.86 0.47 11.88
CA ASP A 196 -2.49 0.55 13.29
C ASP A 196 -3.55 -0.01 14.26
N THR A 197 -4.77 -0.24 13.77
CA THR A 197 -5.94 -0.60 14.59
C THR A 197 -5.85 -2.03 15.11
N ALA A 198 -5.90 -2.20 16.44
CA ALA A 198 -5.93 -3.51 17.08
C ALA A 198 -7.18 -4.31 16.67
N GLY A 199 -7.01 -5.57 16.27
CA GLY A 199 -8.07 -6.40 15.68
C GLY A 199 -8.43 -6.04 14.22
N GLY A 200 -7.81 -5.00 13.65
CA GLY A 200 -7.96 -4.59 12.25
C GLY A 200 -7.50 -5.66 11.26
N TRP A 201 -7.68 -5.40 9.96
CA TRP A 201 -7.30 -6.36 8.92
C TRP A 201 -5.79 -6.65 8.96
N LEU A 202 -4.96 -5.61 8.92
CA LEU A 202 -3.50 -5.75 8.95
C LEU A 202 -3.02 -6.41 10.25
N ASP A 203 -3.60 -6.04 11.40
CA ASP A 203 -3.20 -6.58 12.71
C ASP A 203 -3.43 -8.09 12.83
N ARG A 204 -4.61 -8.55 12.37
CA ARG A 204 -4.93 -9.98 12.32
C ARG A 204 -4.06 -10.71 11.31
N PHE A 205 -3.76 -10.11 10.15
CA PHE A 205 -2.84 -10.67 9.18
C PHE A 205 -1.43 -10.81 9.74
N MET A 206 -0.87 -9.76 10.36
CA MET A 206 0.48 -9.77 10.91
C MET A 206 0.61 -10.77 12.08
N SER A 207 -0.39 -10.84 12.96
CA SER A 207 -0.46 -11.84 14.03
C SER A 207 -0.56 -13.26 13.47
N GLY A 208 -1.39 -13.47 12.45
CA GLY A 208 -1.54 -14.74 11.74
C GLY A 208 -0.25 -15.19 11.06
N ALA A 209 0.42 -14.29 10.34
CA ALA A 209 1.71 -14.55 9.70
C ALA A 209 2.77 -14.93 10.72
N GLN A 210 2.89 -14.18 11.83
CA GLN A 210 3.80 -14.50 12.93
C GLN A 210 3.52 -15.88 13.52
N SER A 211 2.26 -16.22 13.81
CA SER A 211 1.89 -17.53 14.37
C SER A 211 2.17 -18.72 13.43
N LYS A 212 2.20 -18.47 12.12
CA LYS A 212 2.51 -19.47 11.09
C LYS A 212 4.00 -19.53 10.73
N GLY A 213 4.82 -18.64 11.29
CA GLY A 213 6.24 -18.52 10.96
C GLY A 213 6.52 -17.88 9.59
N TYR A 214 5.53 -17.18 9.00
CA TYR A 214 5.65 -16.55 7.69
C TYR A 214 6.47 -15.25 7.75
N ARG A 215 7.22 -15.00 6.68
CA ARG A 215 8.01 -13.79 6.49
C ARG A 215 7.14 -12.65 5.95
N VAL A 216 7.33 -11.48 6.55
CA VAL A 216 6.86 -10.17 6.06
C VAL A 216 7.99 -9.20 6.35
N ASP A 217 8.63 -8.64 5.33
CA ASP A 217 9.88 -7.88 5.51
C ASP A 217 9.63 -6.40 5.80
N PHE A 218 8.60 -5.82 5.16
CA PHE A 218 8.15 -4.44 5.37
C PHE A 218 6.62 -4.36 5.37
N ILE A 219 6.08 -3.27 5.91
CA ILE A 219 4.65 -2.98 5.87
C ILE A 219 4.38 -2.02 4.71
N ALA A 220 3.47 -2.40 3.81
CA ALA A 220 2.93 -1.51 2.79
C ALA A 220 1.66 -0.83 3.34
N LEU A 221 1.50 0.48 3.06
CA LEU A 221 0.38 1.30 3.55
C LEU A 221 -0.12 2.24 2.47
N HIS A 222 -1.42 2.48 2.45
CA HIS A 222 -2.05 3.58 1.73
C HIS A 222 -2.52 4.67 2.70
N TRP A 223 -2.59 5.92 2.23
CA TRP A 223 -3.17 7.02 2.99
C TRP A 223 -3.74 8.11 2.07
N TYR A 224 -5.00 8.48 2.28
CA TYR A 224 -5.65 9.54 1.53
C TYR A 224 -6.24 10.60 2.48
N GLY A 225 -5.74 11.82 2.37
CA GLY A 225 -6.15 12.93 3.24
C GLY A 225 -7.42 13.60 2.74
N GLY A 226 -8.50 13.54 3.53
CA GLY A 226 -9.74 14.28 3.26
C GLY A 226 -9.73 15.73 3.77
N ASP A 227 -8.88 16.04 4.75
CA ASP A 227 -8.55 17.40 5.13
C ASP A 227 -7.51 17.96 4.16
N PHE A 228 -7.80 19.12 3.56
CA PHE A 228 -6.92 19.76 2.57
C PHE A 228 -6.15 20.95 3.15
N THR A 229 -6.13 21.07 4.48
CA THR A 229 -5.31 22.02 5.22
C THR A 229 -3.92 21.39 5.38
N THR A 230 -2.93 21.90 4.63
CA THR A 230 -1.62 21.24 4.49
C THR A 230 -0.94 20.84 5.81
N PRO A 231 -0.87 21.69 6.86
CA PRO A 231 -0.29 21.31 8.15
C PRO A 231 -1.02 20.12 8.81
N ASP A 232 -2.35 20.12 8.79
CA ASP A 232 -3.17 19.09 9.43
C ASP A 232 -3.09 17.77 8.68
N ALA A 233 -3.16 17.80 7.35
CA ALA A 233 -2.96 16.63 6.49
C ALA A 233 -1.58 15.97 6.72
N VAL A 234 -0.50 16.76 6.81
CA VAL A 234 0.85 16.25 7.08
C VAL A 234 0.97 15.69 8.50
N ALA A 235 0.33 16.33 9.49
CA ALA A 235 0.29 15.83 10.87
C ALA A 235 -0.48 14.50 10.97
N GLN A 236 -1.62 14.37 10.28
CA GLN A 236 -2.42 13.15 10.19
C GLN A 236 -1.64 12.00 9.54
N LEU A 237 -1.02 12.24 8.38
CA LEU A 237 -0.17 11.24 7.71
C LEU A 237 1.00 10.80 8.62
N LYS A 238 1.72 11.76 9.23
CA LYS A 238 2.84 11.46 10.15
C LYS A 238 2.38 10.62 11.34
N SER A 239 1.23 10.96 11.93
CA SER A 239 0.65 10.23 13.06
C SER A 239 0.33 8.78 12.68
N TYR A 240 -0.30 8.56 11.53
CA TYR A 240 -0.63 7.22 11.02
C TYR A 240 0.62 6.36 10.77
N LEU A 241 1.62 6.91 10.05
CA LEU A 241 2.89 6.21 9.80
C LEU A 241 3.60 5.83 11.12
N GLN A 242 3.62 6.74 12.09
CA GLN A 242 4.22 6.50 13.40
C GLN A 242 3.45 5.44 14.20
N ALA A 243 2.12 5.44 14.16
CA ALA A 243 1.27 4.47 14.86
C ALA A 243 1.47 3.05 14.31
N VAL A 244 1.50 2.88 12.99
CA VAL A 244 1.81 1.60 12.34
C VAL A 244 3.23 1.13 12.70
N TRP A 245 4.22 2.01 12.66
CA TRP A 245 5.60 1.64 13.00
C TRP A 245 5.72 1.21 14.47
N ASN A 246 5.14 1.98 15.39
CA ASN A 246 5.09 1.65 16.82
C ASN A 246 4.41 0.30 17.08
N ARG A 247 3.48 -0.13 16.21
CA ARG A 247 2.79 -1.42 16.35
C ARG A 247 3.66 -2.59 15.90
N TYR A 248 4.19 -2.55 14.68
CA TYR A 248 4.84 -3.72 14.07
C TYR A 248 6.37 -3.70 14.09
N HIS A 249 7.00 -2.56 14.41
CA HIS A 249 8.45 -2.36 14.43
C HIS A 249 9.17 -2.85 13.15
N LYS A 250 8.46 -2.77 12.02
CA LYS A 250 8.96 -3.13 10.68
C LYS A 250 9.14 -1.86 9.84
N PRO A 251 10.06 -1.88 8.86
CA PRO A 251 10.18 -0.77 7.92
C PRO A 251 8.87 -0.55 7.15
N ILE A 252 8.57 0.70 6.81
CA ILE A 252 7.33 1.09 6.12
C ILE A 252 7.62 1.49 4.68
N TRP A 253 6.73 1.11 3.77
CA TRP A 253 6.58 1.66 2.43
C TRP A 253 5.18 2.29 2.34
N LEU A 254 5.11 3.60 2.07
CA LEU A 254 3.84 4.28 1.78
C LEU A 254 3.57 4.13 0.28
N THR A 255 2.88 3.07 -0.13
CA THR A 255 2.75 2.68 -1.53
C THR A 255 1.74 3.52 -2.31
N GLU A 256 0.79 4.15 -1.62
CA GLU A 256 -0.11 5.14 -2.22
C GLU A 256 -0.35 6.29 -1.23
N PHE A 257 -0.17 7.53 -1.68
CA PHE A 257 -0.68 8.70 -0.96
C PHE A 257 -1.01 9.87 -1.87
N ALA A 258 -2.04 10.63 -1.47
CA ALA A 258 -2.44 11.92 -2.03
C ALA A 258 -3.44 12.61 -1.06
N LEU A 259 -3.80 13.86 -1.31
CA LEU A 259 -5.08 14.38 -0.80
C LEU A 259 -6.19 13.98 -1.76
N ILE A 260 -7.07 13.11 -1.30
CA ILE A 260 -8.32 12.72 -1.94
C ILE A 260 -9.32 12.46 -0.82
N ASP A 261 -10.48 13.09 -0.90
CA ASP A 261 -11.58 12.87 0.03
C ASP A 261 -12.59 11.90 -0.59
N PHE A 262 -12.66 10.69 -0.03
CA PHE A 262 -13.61 9.64 -0.41
C PHE A 262 -14.86 9.59 0.49
N ALA A 263 -15.08 10.60 1.34
CA ALA A 263 -16.22 10.63 2.24
C ALA A 263 -17.57 10.80 1.50
N ASN A 264 -18.65 10.47 2.20
CA ASN A 264 -20.04 10.73 1.79
C ASN A 264 -20.47 10.14 0.42
N GLY A 265 -19.78 9.10 -0.05
CA GLY A 265 -20.09 8.42 -1.32
C GLY A 265 -19.68 9.22 -2.57
N GLY A 266 -18.87 10.26 -2.41
CA GLY A 266 -18.28 11.03 -3.51
C GLY A 266 -16.77 10.88 -3.60
N THR A 267 -16.17 11.61 -4.53
CA THR A 267 -14.72 11.82 -4.58
C THR A 267 -14.46 13.30 -4.78
N ARG A 268 -13.75 13.92 -3.85
CA ARG A 268 -13.38 15.34 -3.89
C ARG A 268 -11.86 15.46 -3.88
N PHE A 269 -11.36 16.37 -4.69
CA PHE A 269 -9.94 16.71 -4.79
C PHE A 269 -9.71 18.14 -4.27
N PRO A 270 -8.52 18.46 -3.76
CA PRO A 270 -8.14 19.83 -3.45
C PRO A 270 -7.92 20.65 -4.73
N THR A 271 -7.59 21.94 -4.58
CA THR A 271 -6.95 22.69 -5.66
C THR A 271 -5.53 22.19 -5.93
N ASP A 272 -5.03 22.34 -7.16
CA ASP A 272 -3.66 21.97 -7.53
C ASP A 272 -2.59 22.59 -6.61
N GLN A 273 -2.83 23.81 -6.11
CA GLN A 273 -1.91 24.52 -5.21
C GLN A 273 -1.88 23.89 -3.82
N GLN A 274 -3.04 23.47 -3.28
CA GLN A 274 -3.10 22.69 -2.04
C GLN A 274 -2.43 21.32 -2.22
N GLN A 275 -2.61 20.68 -3.39
CA GLN A 275 -1.95 19.41 -3.71
C GLN A 275 -0.42 19.58 -3.77
N ALA A 276 0.08 20.61 -4.44
CA ALA A 276 1.51 20.93 -4.52
C ALA A 276 2.13 21.31 -3.16
N ALA A 277 1.41 22.10 -2.35
CA ALA A 277 1.81 22.44 -0.99
C ALA A 277 1.89 21.20 -0.09
N PHE A 278 0.92 20.28 -0.22
CA PHE A 278 0.93 19.00 0.46
C PHE A 278 2.09 18.11 0.01
N VAL A 279 2.31 17.92 -1.30
CA VAL A 279 3.46 17.16 -1.83
C VAL A 279 4.77 17.66 -1.19
N THR A 280 5.03 18.97 -1.27
CA THR A 280 6.25 19.59 -0.74
C THR A 280 6.42 19.36 0.77
N SER A 281 5.34 19.50 1.53
CA SER A 281 5.37 19.41 3.00
C SER A 281 5.41 17.95 3.48
N ALA A 282 4.74 17.04 2.78
CA ALA A 282 4.71 15.61 3.08
C ALA A 282 6.05 14.95 2.78
N THR A 283 6.68 15.22 1.63
CA THR A 283 8.01 14.65 1.31
C THR A 283 9.07 15.15 2.29
N THR A 284 9.11 16.46 2.57
CA THR A 284 10.00 17.05 3.59
C THR A 284 9.81 16.41 4.98
N MET A 285 8.57 16.11 5.37
CA MET A 285 8.27 15.42 6.63
C MET A 285 8.75 13.95 6.60
N MET A 286 8.49 13.26 5.49
CA MET A 286 8.86 11.86 5.27
C MET A 286 10.38 11.63 5.23
N ASP A 287 11.16 12.62 4.77
CA ASP A 287 12.62 12.56 4.80
C ASP A 287 13.18 12.35 6.21
N GLY A 288 12.55 12.95 7.22
CA GLY A 288 12.90 12.80 8.62
C GLY A 288 12.49 11.47 9.27
N LEU A 289 11.75 10.60 8.58
CA LEU A 289 11.27 9.33 9.13
C LEU A 289 12.24 8.19 8.80
N SER A 290 13.13 7.84 9.74
CA SER A 290 14.15 6.79 9.55
C SER A 290 13.57 5.39 9.27
N TYR A 291 12.34 5.12 9.68
CA TYR A 291 11.63 3.86 9.44
C TYR A 291 10.89 3.80 8.09
N LEU A 292 10.69 4.94 7.43
CA LEU A 292 10.06 5.01 6.12
C LEU A 292 11.13 4.79 5.05
N GLN A 293 11.03 3.67 4.35
CA GLN A 293 12.02 3.24 3.36
C GLN A 293 11.72 3.80 1.97
N ARG A 294 10.44 3.86 1.60
CA ARG A 294 9.98 4.31 0.29
C ARG A 294 8.60 4.97 0.41
N TYR A 295 8.31 5.86 -0.51
CA TYR A 295 6.98 6.43 -0.71
C TYR A 295 6.65 6.46 -2.20
N ALA A 296 5.37 6.27 -2.55
CA ALA A 296 4.89 6.37 -3.93
C ALA A 296 3.62 7.23 -4.00
N TRP A 297 3.70 8.31 -4.79
CA TRP A 297 2.56 9.18 -5.01
C TRP A 297 1.50 8.49 -5.87
N PHE A 298 0.22 8.76 -5.57
CA PHE A 298 -0.93 8.29 -6.34
C PHE A 298 -1.49 9.43 -7.21
N GLY A 299 -1.26 9.49 -8.51
CA GLY A 299 -0.36 8.66 -9.33
C GLY A 299 0.37 9.52 -10.36
N LEU A 300 1.12 8.89 -11.28
CA LEU A 300 1.85 9.62 -12.32
C LEU A 300 0.91 10.38 -13.29
N PRO A 301 -0.08 9.74 -13.95
CA PRO A 301 -1.00 10.46 -14.84
C PRO A 301 -2.03 11.29 -14.07
N ALA A 302 -2.30 12.49 -14.57
CA ALA A 302 -3.46 13.30 -14.26
C ALA A 302 -4.59 13.04 -15.27
N ASP A 303 -5.82 13.28 -14.85
CA ASP A 303 -6.97 13.33 -15.75
C ASP A 303 -7.03 14.72 -16.41
N ASP A 304 -7.06 14.77 -17.74
CA ASP A 304 -7.08 16.02 -18.51
C ASP A 304 -8.47 16.70 -18.52
N SER A 305 -9.51 16.02 -18.03
CA SER A 305 -10.92 16.46 -18.12
C SER A 305 -11.56 16.85 -16.79
N LYS A 306 -10.97 16.47 -15.66
CA LYS A 306 -11.52 16.67 -14.30
C LYS A 306 -10.41 16.74 -13.24
N PRO A 307 -10.69 17.31 -12.06
CA PRO A 307 -9.75 17.29 -10.95
C PRO A 307 -9.27 15.87 -10.63
N SER A 308 -7.97 15.74 -10.38
CA SER A 308 -7.30 14.49 -10.04
C SER A 308 -6.07 14.78 -9.17
N SER A 309 -5.43 13.76 -8.64
CA SER A 309 -4.18 13.89 -7.89
C SER A 309 -2.91 13.77 -8.75
N GLY A 310 -3.03 13.65 -10.07
CA GLY A 310 -1.92 13.26 -10.94
C GLY A 310 -0.78 14.29 -11.06
N LEU A 311 0.39 13.79 -11.41
CA LEU A 311 1.61 14.59 -11.57
C LEU A 311 1.78 15.14 -13.00
N PHE A 312 1.34 14.40 -14.01
CA PHE A 312 1.50 14.74 -15.44
C PHE A 312 0.22 14.49 -16.24
N HIS A 313 -0.25 15.52 -16.94
CA HIS A 313 -1.23 15.40 -18.02
C HIS A 313 -0.65 14.62 -19.21
N SER A 314 -1.51 14.24 -20.17
CA SER A 314 -1.04 13.68 -21.44
C SER A 314 -0.12 14.66 -22.19
N GLY A 315 0.82 14.13 -22.99
CA GLY A 315 1.86 14.98 -23.60
C GLY A 315 2.93 15.44 -22.58
N PRO A 316 3.29 14.58 -21.60
CA PRO A 316 4.10 14.87 -20.41
C PRO A 316 4.05 16.29 -19.84
N ALA A 317 2.86 16.90 -19.72
CA ALA A 317 2.72 18.25 -19.18
C ALA A 317 2.50 18.23 -17.66
N GLU A 318 3.39 18.88 -16.90
CA GLU A 318 3.39 18.83 -15.43
C GLU A 318 2.26 19.64 -14.78
N THR A 319 1.57 19.00 -13.83
CA THR A 319 0.71 19.71 -12.87
C THR A 319 1.57 20.48 -11.85
N PRO A 320 1.00 21.41 -11.07
CA PRO A 320 1.69 22.01 -9.93
C PRO A 320 2.19 20.96 -8.91
N ALA A 321 1.44 19.87 -8.72
CA ALA A 321 1.87 18.73 -7.90
C ALA A 321 3.04 17.98 -8.55
N GLY A 322 3.04 17.82 -9.88
CA GLY A 322 4.16 17.28 -10.66
C GLY A 322 5.48 18.00 -10.41
N ARG A 323 5.49 19.33 -10.52
CA ARG A 323 6.69 20.15 -10.23
C ARG A 323 7.14 20.08 -8.78
N ALA A 324 6.20 20.06 -7.83
CA ALA A 324 6.52 19.87 -6.41
C ALA A 324 7.14 18.49 -6.14
N PHE A 325 6.67 17.46 -6.85
CA PHE A 325 7.15 16.09 -6.72
C PHE A 325 8.53 15.89 -7.38
N GLU A 326 8.77 16.48 -8.55
CA GLU A 326 10.10 16.54 -9.18
C GLU A 326 11.12 17.17 -8.22
N ALA A 327 10.79 18.31 -7.63
CA ALA A 327 11.66 19.06 -6.71
C ALA A 327 11.91 18.37 -5.34
N ALA A 328 11.07 17.40 -4.95
CA ALA A 328 11.28 16.61 -3.74
C ALA A 328 12.53 15.70 -3.86
N ARG A 329 13.17 15.41 -2.72
CA ARG A 329 14.42 14.63 -2.67
C ARG A 329 14.19 13.14 -2.37
#